data_AF-A0AAJ0EDY7-F1
#
_entry.id   AF-A0AAJ0EDY7-F1
#
_cell.length_a   1.000
_cell.length_b   1.000
_cell.length_c   1.000
_cell.angle_alpha   90.00
_cell.angle_beta   90.00
_cell.angle_gamma   90.00
#
_symmetry.space_group_name_H-M   'P 1'
#
loop_
_entity.id
_entity.type
_entity.pdbx_description
1 polymer ?
#
loop_
_entity_poly.entity_id
_entity_poly.type
_entity_poly.pdbx_seq_one_letter_code
_entity_poly.pdbx_strand_id
1 'polypeptide(L)'
;MVNLRTQKRLAASVIGCGERKIWLDPNEVNEISNANSRQTIRKLVADGLIIRKPVTMHSRSRARELNLARRIGRHRGFGKRKGTAEARMPSQVLWMRRLRVLRRLLVKYRASGKIDKHLYHELYHSSKGNAFKHKRALVEHIHRAKAEKAREKALKDEMDAKRAKTKAARERKVERQTAKRNALLGEGEEEAK
;
A
#
# COMPACT_ATOMS: atom_id res chain seq x y z
N MET A 1 -6.71 64.08 -24.44
CA MET A 1 -6.45 62.62 -24.23
C MET A 1 -7.16 62.21 -22.96
N VAL A 2 -7.98 61.16 -22.99
CA VAL A 2 -8.80 60.71 -21.87
C VAL A 2 -8.04 59.70 -20.99
N ASN A 3 -8.15 59.79 -19.66
CA ASN A 3 -7.43 58.93 -18.72
C ASN A 3 -8.35 57.82 -18.15
N LEU A 4 -8.17 56.59 -18.62
CA LEU A 4 -8.97 55.42 -18.21
C LEU A 4 -8.33 54.56 -17.09
N ARG A 5 -7.31 55.06 -16.38
CA ARG A 5 -6.62 54.28 -15.32
C ARG A 5 -7.58 53.87 -14.21
N THR A 6 -8.47 54.76 -13.78
CA THR A 6 -9.45 54.48 -12.71
C THR A 6 -10.44 53.40 -13.15
N GLN A 7 -10.97 53.51 -14.36
CA GLN A 7 -11.90 52.55 -14.96
C GLN A 7 -11.27 51.18 -15.09
N LYS A 8 -10.01 51.11 -15.54
CA LYS A 8 -9.25 49.86 -15.63
C LYS A 8 -9.03 49.19 -14.27
N ARG A 9 -8.71 49.98 -13.23
CA ARG A 9 -8.56 49.51 -11.85
C ARG A 9 -9.89 49.03 -11.26
N LEU A 10 -10.98 49.78 -11.50
CA LEU A 10 -12.33 49.39 -11.04
C LEU A 10 -12.79 48.11 -11.75
N ALA A 11 -12.59 48.00 -13.06
CA ALA A 11 -12.89 46.81 -13.85
C ALA A 11 -12.13 45.57 -13.35
N ALA A 12 -10.83 45.72 -13.05
CA ALA A 12 -10.02 44.66 -12.45
C ALA A 12 -10.62 44.16 -11.12
N SER A 13 -11.00 45.08 -10.23
CA SER A 13 -11.63 44.77 -8.95
C SER A 13 -13.02 44.14 -9.10
N VAL A 14 -13.81 44.58 -10.07
CA VAL A 14 -15.18 44.11 -10.32
C VAL A 14 -15.19 42.70 -10.93
N ILE A 15 -14.29 42.44 -11.90
CA ILE A 15 -14.19 41.16 -12.61
C ILE A 15 -13.39 40.12 -11.81
N GLY A 16 -12.60 40.56 -10.82
CA GLY A 16 -11.75 39.68 -10.01
C GLY A 16 -10.51 39.18 -10.76
N CYS A 17 -9.90 40.03 -11.59
CA CYS A 17 -8.65 39.73 -12.29
C CYS A 17 -7.68 40.91 -12.24
N GLY A 18 -6.39 40.71 -12.50
CA GLY A 18 -5.43 41.81 -12.57
C GLY A 18 -5.65 42.73 -13.78
N GLU A 19 -5.24 44.00 -13.68
CA GLU A 19 -5.42 45.02 -14.73
C GLU A 19 -4.87 44.61 -16.10
N ARG A 20 -3.84 43.76 -16.13
CA ARG A 20 -3.27 43.23 -17.39
C ARG A 20 -4.28 42.42 -18.20
N LYS A 21 -5.30 41.85 -17.56
CA LYS A 21 -6.37 41.05 -18.18
C LYS A 21 -7.61 41.84 -18.54
N ILE A 22 -7.66 43.13 -18.21
CA ILE A 22 -8.72 44.01 -18.65
C ILE A 22 -8.41 44.53 -20.07
N TRP A 23 -9.38 44.39 -20.96
CA TRP A 23 -9.45 45.05 -22.25
C TRP A 23 -10.58 46.08 -22.19
N LEU A 24 -10.30 47.28 -22.70
CA LEU A 24 -11.24 48.39 -22.81
C LEU A 24 -11.40 48.67 -24.31
N ASP A 25 -12.63 48.83 -24.77
CA ASP A 25 -12.89 49.13 -26.18
C ASP A 25 -12.29 50.51 -26.56
N PRO A 26 -11.38 50.56 -27.55
CA PRO A 26 -10.79 51.83 -28.01
C PRO A 26 -11.76 52.72 -28.79
N ASN A 27 -12.88 52.19 -29.31
CA ASN A 27 -13.87 52.97 -30.04
C ASN A 27 -14.85 53.68 -29.11
N GLU A 28 -15.09 53.12 -27.92
CA GLU A 28 -16.08 53.60 -26.94
C GLU A 28 -15.42 54.27 -25.72
N VAL A 29 -14.31 54.99 -25.95
CA VAL A 29 -13.52 55.63 -24.89
C VAL A 29 -14.32 56.67 -24.10
N ASN A 30 -15.24 57.38 -24.77
CA ASN A 30 -16.07 58.40 -24.13
C ASN A 30 -17.10 57.78 -23.17
N GLU A 31 -17.76 56.69 -23.59
CA GLU A 31 -18.73 55.96 -22.76
C GLU A 31 -18.05 55.33 -21.54
N ILE A 32 -16.87 54.72 -21.74
CA ILE A 32 -16.09 54.13 -20.65
C ILE A 32 -15.63 55.23 -19.68
N SER A 33 -15.22 56.40 -20.17
CA SER A 33 -14.75 57.51 -19.32
C SER A 33 -15.81 58.01 -18.34
N ASN A 34 -17.09 57.99 -18.74
CA ASN A 34 -18.20 58.45 -17.89
C ASN A 34 -18.54 57.47 -16.76
N ALA A 35 -18.03 56.23 -16.79
CA ALA A 35 -18.31 55.21 -15.78
C ALA A 35 -17.46 55.38 -14.51
N ASN A 36 -18.00 56.12 -13.53
CA ASN A 36 -17.31 56.43 -12.27
C ASN A 36 -17.63 55.47 -11.11
N SER A 37 -18.62 54.58 -11.26
CA SER A 37 -19.06 53.65 -10.20
C SER A 37 -18.75 52.19 -10.53
N ARG A 38 -18.66 51.33 -9.51
CA ARG A 38 -18.52 49.87 -9.75
C ARG A 38 -19.75 49.29 -10.44
N GLN A 39 -20.93 49.85 -10.22
CA GLN A 39 -22.17 49.37 -10.83
C GLN A 39 -22.22 49.69 -12.33
N THR A 40 -21.81 50.90 -12.74
CA THR A 40 -21.68 51.27 -14.16
C THR A 40 -20.62 50.42 -14.86
N ILE A 41 -19.49 50.13 -14.19
CA ILE A 41 -18.47 49.21 -14.72
C ILE A 41 -19.03 47.79 -14.91
N ARG A 42 -19.89 47.29 -14.01
CA ARG A 42 -20.56 45.98 -14.22
C ARG A 42 -21.45 46.00 -15.46
N LYS A 43 -22.17 47.10 -15.70
CA LYS A 43 -23.00 47.27 -16.90
C LYS A 43 -22.12 47.24 -18.17
N LEU A 44 -21.03 48.00 -18.22
CA LEU A 44 -20.09 48.00 -19.35
C LEU A 44 -19.42 46.63 -19.60
N VAL A 45 -19.25 45.81 -18.55
CA VAL A 45 -18.77 44.42 -18.69
C VAL A 45 -19.86 43.52 -19.30
N ALA A 46 -21.12 43.70 -18.88
CA ALA A 46 -22.25 42.96 -19.44
C ALA A 46 -22.52 43.34 -20.91
N ASP A 47 -22.38 44.62 -21.24
CA ASP A 47 -22.56 45.17 -22.59
C ASP A 47 -21.38 44.84 -23.53
N GLY A 48 -20.28 44.28 -23.00
CA GLY A 48 -19.12 43.83 -23.79
C GLY A 48 -18.06 44.90 -24.09
N LEU A 49 -18.24 46.12 -23.60
CA LEU A 49 -17.30 47.24 -23.74
C LEU A 49 -16.02 47.07 -22.89
N ILE A 50 -16.13 46.26 -21.83
CA ILE A 50 -15.00 45.86 -20.97
C ILE A 50 -14.93 44.34 -20.95
N ILE A 51 -13.83 43.78 -21.46
CA ILE A 51 -13.66 42.32 -21.61
C ILE A 51 -12.50 41.82 -20.74
N ARG A 52 -12.71 40.66 -20.12
CA ARG A 52 -11.62 39.87 -19.53
C ARG A 52 -10.89 39.11 -20.63
N LYS A 53 -9.66 39.53 -20.93
CA LYS A 53 -8.77 38.80 -21.85
C LYS A 53 -8.53 37.38 -21.33
N PRO A 54 -8.48 36.37 -22.21
CA PRO A 54 -8.15 35.01 -21.82
C PRO A 54 -6.74 34.93 -21.19
N VAL A 55 -6.52 33.90 -20.39
CA VAL A 55 -5.20 33.63 -19.83
C VAL A 55 -4.26 33.23 -20.96
N THR A 56 -3.01 33.68 -20.89
CA THR A 56 -1.99 33.29 -21.86
C THR A 56 -1.70 31.81 -21.65
N MET A 57 -1.94 30.98 -22.66
CA MET A 57 -1.88 29.54 -22.51
C MET A 57 -0.44 29.07 -22.29
N HIS A 58 -0.19 28.37 -21.18
CA HIS A 58 1.07 27.66 -20.96
C HIS A 58 0.87 26.16 -21.20
N SER A 59 1.18 25.69 -22.41
CA SER A 59 1.05 24.28 -22.76
C SER A 59 1.96 23.38 -21.93
N ARG A 60 1.45 22.19 -21.57
CA ARG A 60 2.21 21.13 -20.87
C ARG A 60 2.57 19.95 -21.77
N SER A 61 2.31 20.01 -23.08
CA SER A 61 2.53 18.90 -24.03
C SER A 61 3.96 18.34 -23.94
N ARG A 62 4.97 19.20 -24.15
CA ARG A 62 6.39 18.83 -24.07
C ARG A 62 6.79 18.25 -22.71
N ALA A 63 6.27 18.81 -21.62
CA ALA A 63 6.56 18.30 -20.27
C ALA A 63 5.95 16.91 -20.03
N ARG A 64 4.74 16.65 -20.56
CA ARG A 64 4.10 15.32 -20.49
C ARG A 64 4.85 14.29 -21.31
N GLU A 65 5.23 14.64 -22.54
CA GLU A 65 6.02 13.79 -23.42
C GLU A 65 7.36 13.39 -22.77
N LEU A 66 8.10 14.37 -22.22
CA LEU A 66 9.33 14.10 -21.49
C LEU A 66 9.12 13.18 -20.28
N ASN A 67 8.00 13.34 -19.55
CA ASN A 67 7.68 12.47 -18.42
C ASN A 67 7.36 11.03 -18.85
N LEU A 68 6.68 10.84 -19.99
CA LEU A 68 6.45 9.52 -20.57
C LEU A 68 7.77 8.87 -20.99
N ALA A 69 8.65 9.62 -21.68
CA ALA A 69 9.99 9.17 -22.02
C ALA A 69 10.83 8.80 -20.77
N ARG A 70 10.75 9.58 -19.70
CA ARG A 70 11.41 9.28 -18.42
C ARG A 70 10.86 8.03 -17.74
N ARG A 71 9.55 7.75 -17.88
CA ARG A 71 8.89 6.57 -17.30
C ARG A 71 9.40 5.27 -17.92
N ILE A 72 9.62 5.26 -19.24
CA ILE A 72 10.22 4.12 -19.95
C ILE A 72 11.75 4.00 -19.75
N GLY A 73 12.37 4.93 -19.01
CA GLY A 73 13.78 4.86 -18.63
C GLY A 73 14.73 5.81 -19.36
N ARG A 74 14.25 6.60 -20.34
CA ARG A 74 15.09 7.59 -21.04
C ARG A 74 15.48 8.75 -20.11
N HIS A 75 16.58 9.42 -20.43
CA HIS A 75 17.11 10.58 -19.68
C HIS A 75 17.46 10.30 -18.19
N ARG A 76 17.84 9.06 -17.84
CA ARG A 76 18.22 8.67 -16.45
C ARG A 76 19.71 8.26 -16.27
N GLY A 77 20.51 8.36 -17.33
CA GLY A 77 21.95 8.03 -17.33
C GLY A 77 22.78 8.95 -16.43
N PHE A 78 24.05 8.58 -16.20
CA PHE A 78 24.94 9.28 -15.25
C PHE A 78 25.09 10.77 -15.53
N GLY A 79 25.25 11.18 -16.80
CA GLY A 79 25.37 12.60 -17.19
C GLY A 79 24.11 13.46 -16.95
N LYS A 80 22.96 12.85 -16.59
CA LYS A 80 21.74 13.59 -16.19
C LYS A 80 21.53 13.61 -14.67
N ARG A 81 22.40 12.98 -13.89
CA ARG A 81 22.32 12.94 -12.42
C ARG A 81 23.19 14.07 -11.85
N LYS A 82 22.57 14.99 -11.10
CA LYS A 82 23.28 16.10 -10.45
C LYS A 82 23.41 15.95 -8.93
N GLY A 83 22.54 15.16 -8.29
CA GLY A 83 22.58 14.91 -6.85
C GLY A 83 23.05 13.50 -6.50
N THR A 84 23.46 13.29 -5.24
CA THR A 84 23.90 12.00 -4.70
C THR A 84 22.77 10.95 -4.75
N ALA A 85 23.13 9.67 -4.62
CA ALA A 85 22.16 8.59 -4.58
C ALA A 85 21.16 8.77 -3.42
N GLU A 86 21.66 9.14 -2.23
CA GLU A 86 20.86 9.33 -1.04
C GLU A 86 19.89 10.53 -1.16
N ALA A 87 20.31 11.63 -1.79
CA ALA A 87 19.41 12.76 -2.05
C ALA A 87 18.30 12.42 -3.06
N ARG A 88 18.59 11.56 -4.05
CA ARG A 88 17.62 11.17 -5.08
C ARG A 88 16.63 10.13 -4.60
N MET A 89 17.08 9.17 -3.80
CA MET A 89 16.28 8.10 -3.20
C MET A 89 16.91 7.68 -1.86
N PRO A 90 16.44 8.24 -0.74
CA PRO A 90 17.03 7.94 0.57
C PRO A 90 16.92 6.45 0.93
N SER A 91 18.01 5.90 1.48
CA SER A 91 18.13 4.53 1.96
C SER A 91 17.10 4.22 3.04
N GLN A 92 16.79 5.20 3.90
CA GLN A 92 15.73 5.08 4.91
C GLN A 92 14.35 4.82 4.28
N VAL A 93 14.01 5.52 3.18
CA VAL A 93 12.74 5.33 2.46
C VAL A 93 12.67 3.94 1.84
N LEU A 94 13.76 3.45 1.25
CA LEU A 94 13.84 2.11 0.69
C LEU A 94 13.68 1.03 1.76
N TRP A 95 14.37 1.18 2.90
CA TRP A 95 14.25 0.30 4.05
C TRP A 95 12.82 0.26 4.60
N MET A 96 12.21 1.44 4.83
CA MET A 96 10.83 1.55 5.31
C MET A 96 9.83 0.87 4.35
N ARG A 97 9.94 1.13 3.04
CA ARG A 97 9.06 0.52 2.02
C ARG A 97 9.18 -1.01 2.04
N ARG A 98 10.42 -1.52 2.02
CA ARG A 98 10.67 -2.97 2.07
C ARG A 98 10.08 -3.61 3.33
N LEU A 99 10.38 -3.04 4.49
CA LEU A 99 9.97 -3.59 5.78
C LEU A 99 8.44 -3.60 5.93
N ARG A 100 7.76 -2.52 5.50
CA ARG A 100 6.28 -2.46 5.45
C ARG A 100 5.68 -3.51 4.51
N VAL A 101 6.29 -3.77 3.36
CA VAL A 101 5.85 -4.83 2.43
C VAL A 101 5.96 -6.21 3.06
N LEU A 102 7.09 -6.52 3.72
CA LEU A 102 7.30 -7.81 4.39
C LEU A 102 6.31 -8.01 5.54
N ARG A 103 6.17 -7.02 6.43
CA ARG A 103 5.25 -7.11 7.59
C ARG A 103 3.80 -7.25 7.17
N ARG A 104 3.35 -6.48 6.18
CA ARG A 104 1.97 -6.59 5.64
C ARG A 104 1.70 -7.98 5.07
N LEU A 105 2.68 -8.60 4.41
CA LEU A 105 2.54 -9.97 3.92
C LEU A 105 2.39 -10.97 5.08
N LEU A 106 3.24 -10.85 6.11
CA LEU A 106 3.18 -11.72 7.30
C LEU A 106 1.84 -11.61 8.02
N VAL A 107 1.33 -10.39 8.22
CA VAL A 107 0.00 -10.16 8.82
C VAL A 107 -1.09 -10.83 7.99
N LYS A 108 -1.08 -10.65 6.67
CA LYS A 108 -2.04 -11.29 5.76
C LYS A 108 -1.98 -12.83 5.86
N TYR A 109 -0.78 -13.41 5.87
CA TYR A 109 -0.62 -14.87 5.93
C TYR A 109 -1.04 -15.45 7.27
N ARG A 110 -0.85 -14.71 8.37
CA ARG A 110 -1.33 -15.10 9.69
C ARG A 110 -2.86 -15.07 9.74
N ALA A 111 -3.48 -14.01 9.22
CA ALA A 111 -4.92 -13.87 9.16
C ALA A 111 -5.57 -14.95 8.28
N SER A 112 -4.94 -15.36 7.18
CA SER A 112 -5.45 -16.45 6.33
C SER A 112 -5.04 -17.86 6.80
N GLY A 113 -4.47 -18.02 8.00
CA GLY A 113 -4.05 -19.31 8.55
C GLY A 113 -2.91 -20.01 7.78
N LYS A 114 -2.25 -19.32 6.85
CA LYS A 114 -1.13 -19.89 6.08
C LYS A 114 0.10 -20.10 6.96
N ILE A 115 0.28 -19.29 7.99
CA ILE A 115 1.33 -19.39 9.00
C ILE A 115 0.70 -19.31 10.40
N ASP A 116 1.32 -19.95 11.39
CA ASP A 116 0.91 -19.87 12.78
C ASP A 116 1.53 -18.65 13.49
N LYS A 117 1.11 -18.41 14.74
CA LYS A 117 1.60 -17.28 15.55
C LYS A 117 3.10 -17.37 15.86
N HIS A 118 3.63 -18.58 15.97
CA HIS A 118 5.04 -18.84 16.31
C HIS A 118 5.95 -18.51 15.13
N LEU A 119 5.66 -19.08 13.96
CA LEU A 119 6.40 -18.78 12.73
C LEU A 119 6.25 -17.30 12.34
N TYR A 120 5.07 -16.70 12.57
CA TYR A 120 4.89 -15.25 12.38
C TYR A 120 5.88 -14.43 13.22
N HIS A 121 6.02 -14.74 14.51
CA HIS A 121 6.87 -13.96 15.43
C HIS A 121 8.35 -14.06 15.04
N GLU A 122 8.82 -15.26 14.73
CA GLU A 122 10.18 -15.50 14.24
C GLU A 122 10.45 -14.70 12.95
N LEU A 123 9.58 -14.87 11.94
CA LEU A 123 9.74 -14.18 10.66
C LEU A 123 9.63 -12.66 10.78
N TYR A 124 8.87 -12.15 11.76
CA TYR A 124 8.76 -10.72 12.02
C TYR A 124 10.10 -10.14 12.48
N HIS A 125 10.80 -10.80 13.39
CA HIS A 125 12.13 -10.40 13.85
C HIS A 125 13.20 -10.61 12.78
N SER A 126 13.18 -11.74 12.06
CA SER A 126 14.08 -11.98 10.93
C SER A 126 13.90 -10.94 9.81
N SER A 127 12.67 -10.46 9.59
CA SER A 127 12.40 -9.35 8.67
C SER A 127 12.97 -8.02 9.16
N LYS A 128 12.95 -7.76 10.48
CA LYS A 128 13.60 -6.58 11.08
C LYS A 128 15.13 -6.69 10.97
N GLY A 129 15.68 -7.88 11.13
CA GLY A 129 17.10 -8.22 11.01
C GLY A 129 17.65 -8.31 9.58
N ASN A 130 16.92 -7.87 8.55
CA ASN A 130 17.37 -7.84 7.15
C ASN A 130 17.71 -9.23 6.55
N ALA A 131 17.17 -10.32 7.11
CA ALA A 131 17.32 -11.67 6.54
C ALA A 131 16.70 -11.78 5.13
N PHE A 132 15.62 -11.02 4.87
CA PHE A 132 14.90 -11.05 3.59
C PHE A 132 15.13 -9.78 2.77
N LYS A 133 15.68 -9.93 1.56
CA LYS A 133 15.96 -8.80 0.65
C LYS A 133 14.72 -8.25 -0.05
N HIS A 134 13.73 -9.10 -0.31
CA HIS A 134 12.48 -8.74 -0.99
C HIS A 134 11.37 -9.75 -0.68
N LYS A 135 10.13 -9.43 -1.06
CA LYS A 135 8.94 -10.25 -0.78
C LYS A 135 9.08 -11.71 -1.21
N ARG A 136 9.67 -11.98 -2.39
CA ARG A 136 9.82 -13.34 -2.93
C ARG A 136 10.62 -14.25 -2.01
N ALA A 137 11.82 -13.82 -1.59
CA ALA A 137 12.67 -14.53 -0.63
C ALA A 137 11.93 -14.89 0.68
N LEU A 138 11.09 -13.99 1.20
CA LEU A 138 10.27 -14.31 2.39
C LEU A 138 9.25 -15.41 2.09
N VAL A 139 8.59 -15.37 0.93
CA VAL A 139 7.61 -16.39 0.53
C VAL A 139 8.29 -17.75 0.32
N GLU A 140 9.43 -17.78 -0.36
CA GLU A 140 10.23 -18.99 -0.56
C GLU A 140 10.65 -19.60 0.78
N HIS A 141 11.12 -18.79 1.72
CA HIS A 141 11.45 -19.24 3.08
C HIS A 141 10.25 -19.82 3.81
N ILE A 142 9.08 -19.17 3.73
CA ILE A 142 7.84 -19.69 4.35
C ILE A 142 7.46 -21.05 3.76
N HIS A 143 7.53 -21.20 2.43
CA HIS A 143 7.19 -22.46 1.78
C HIS A 143 8.13 -23.59 2.23
N ARG A 144 9.44 -23.31 2.28
CA ARG A 144 10.43 -24.27 2.78
C ARG A 144 10.19 -24.65 4.25
N ALA A 145 10.04 -23.67 5.14
CA ALA A 145 9.79 -23.90 6.56
C ALA A 145 8.50 -24.69 6.81
N LYS A 146 7.44 -24.44 6.02
CA LYS A 146 6.21 -25.22 6.10
C LYS A 146 6.38 -26.66 5.62
N ALA A 147 7.13 -26.87 4.54
CA ALA A 147 7.41 -28.22 4.05
C ALA A 147 8.23 -29.04 5.05
N GLU A 148 9.21 -28.41 5.70
CA GLU A 148 9.99 -29.01 6.81
C GLU A 148 9.09 -29.38 7.98
N LYS A 149 8.27 -28.44 8.48
CA LYS A 149 7.31 -28.70 9.58
C LYS A 149 6.28 -29.79 9.25
N ALA A 150 5.82 -29.86 8.00
CA ALA A 150 4.88 -30.90 7.56
C ALA A 150 5.54 -32.30 7.54
N ARG A 151 6.80 -32.39 7.11
CA ARG A 151 7.57 -33.64 7.15
C ARG A 151 7.82 -34.11 8.58
N GLU A 152 8.24 -33.20 9.47
CA GLU A 152 8.42 -33.50 10.89
C GLU A 152 7.13 -34.00 11.54
N LYS A 153 6.00 -33.35 11.24
CA LYS A 153 4.69 -33.77 11.73
C LYS A 153 4.34 -35.19 11.25
N ALA A 154 4.50 -35.47 9.96
CA ALA A 154 4.18 -36.79 9.40
C ALA A 154 5.00 -37.91 10.07
N LEU A 155 6.31 -37.69 10.28
CA LEU A 155 7.18 -38.64 10.97
C LEU A 155 6.75 -38.84 12.43
N LYS A 156 6.38 -37.75 13.12
CA LYS A 156 5.90 -37.83 14.50
C LYS A 156 4.59 -38.60 14.61
N ASP A 157 3.63 -38.28 13.74
CA ASP A 157 2.32 -38.93 13.72
C ASP A 157 2.47 -40.44 13.42
N GLU A 158 3.39 -40.84 12.54
CA GLU A 158 3.70 -42.25 12.27
C GLU A 158 4.30 -42.96 13.51
N MET A 159 5.24 -42.33 14.19
CA MET A 159 5.87 -42.87 15.41
C MET A 159 4.88 -42.99 16.56
N ASP A 160 4.02 -41.99 16.74
CA ASP A 160 2.98 -42.00 17.78
C ASP A 160 1.90 -43.05 17.46
N ALA A 161 1.54 -43.25 16.18
CA ALA A 161 0.66 -44.34 15.76
C ALA A 161 1.27 -45.73 16.05
N LYS A 162 2.56 -45.94 15.78
CA LYS A 162 3.28 -47.17 16.15
C LYS A 162 3.27 -47.40 17.66
N ARG A 163 3.55 -46.37 18.46
CA ARG A 163 3.51 -46.43 19.93
C ARG A 163 2.11 -46.76 20.45
N ALA A 164 1.08 -46.11 19.92
CA ALA A 164 -0.30 -46.36 20.29
C ALA A 164 -0.73 -47.80 19.97
N LYS A 165 -0.35 -48.31 18.79
CA LYS A 165 -0.61 -49.71 18.41
C LYS A 165 0.03 -50.70 19.37
N THR A 166 1.31 -50.48 19.73
CA THR A 166 2.03 -51.33 20.68
C THR A 166 1.43 -51.25 22.09
N LYS A 167 1.05 -50.05 22.54
CA LYS A 167 0.37 -49.84 23.83
C LYS A 167 -0.96 -50.58 23.89
N ALA A 168 -1.81 -50.41 22.88
CA ALA A 168 -3.11 -51.08 22.80
C ALA A 168 -3.00 -52.61 22.68
N ALA A 169 -1.93 -53.13 22.06
CA ALA A 169 -1.66 -54.57 22.04
C ALA A 169 -1.23 -55.09 23.42
N ARG A 170 -0.45 -54.30 24.17
CA ARG A 170 -0.02 -54.62 25.54
C ARG A 170 -1.21 -54.63 26.50
N GLU A 171 -2.06 -53.61 26.44
CA GLU A 171 -3.28 -53.51 27.26
C GLU A 171 -4.21 -54.70 27.00
N ARG A 172 -4.50 -55.01 25.71
CA ARG A 172 -5.28 -56.21 25.35
C ARG A 172 -4.69 -57.52 25.88
N LYS A 173 -3.35 -57.64 25.92
CA LYS A 173 -2.69 -58.83 26.48
C LYS A 173 -2.89 -58.92 27.99
N VAL A 174 -2.77 -57.79 28.71
CA VAL A 174 -3.00 -57.72 30.15
C VAL A 174 -4.47 -57.99 30.48
N GLU A 175 -5.41 -57.42 29.73
CA GLU A 175 -6.85 -57.69 29.84
C GLU A 175 -7.17 -59.17 29.65
N ARG A 176 -6.59 -59.82 28.63
CA ARG A 176 -6.76 -61.27 28.43
C ARG A 176 -6.19 -62.10 29.59
N GLN A 177 -5.02 -61.72 30.12
CA GLN A 177 -4.41 -62.44 31.24
C GLN A 177 -5.20 -62.27 32.54
N THR A 178 -5.70 -61.07 32.80
CA THR A 178 -6.55 -60.77 33.96
C THR A 178 -7.91 -61.45 33.85
N ALA A 179 -8.57 -61.41 32.68
CA ALA A 179 -9.80 -62.14 32.43
C ALA A 179 -9.62 -63.66 32.62
N LYS A 180 -8.53 -64.24 32.09
CA LYS A 180 -8.20 -65.66 32.29
C LYS A 180 -8.00 -66.00 33.77
N ARG A 181 -7.27 -65.15 34.51
CA ARG A 181 -7.05 -65.34 35.96
C ARG A 181 -8.36 -65.28 36.74
N ASN A 182 -9.23 -64.33 36.42
CA ASN A 182 -10.52 -64.17 37.10
C ASN A 182 -11.47 -65.34 36.81
N ALA A 183 -11.51 -65.83 35.56
CA ALA A 183 -12.31 -67.01 35.21
C ALA A 183 -11.87 -68.26 36.00
N LEU A 184 -10.56 -68.48 36.12
CA LEU A 184 -9.99 -69.61 36.85
C LEU A 184 -10.28 -69.56 38.37
N LEU A 185 -10.45 -68.36 38.93
CA LEU A 185 -10.81 -68.17 40.34
C LEU A 185 -12.32 -68.30 40.57
N GLY A 186 -13.15 -67.94 39.59
CA GLY A 186 -14.62 -68.05 39.66
C GLY A 186 -15.15 -69.48 39.51
N GLU A 187 -14.47 -70.34 38.74
CA GLU A 187 -14.82 -71.77 38.63
C GLU A 187 -14.70 -72.51 39.98
N GLY A 188 -13.86 -72.02 40.91
CA GLY A 188 -13.72 -72.58 42.25
C GLY A 188 -14.83 -72.19 43.24
N GLU A 189 -15.68 -71.20 42.94
CA GLU A 189 -16.79 -70.79 43.81
C GLU A 189 -18.12 -71.47 43.44
N GLU A 190 -18.28 -71.98 42.21
CA GLU A 190 -19.49 -72.73 41.80
C GLU A 190 -19.50 -74.20 42.25
N GLU A 191 -18.35 -74.81 42.57
CA GLU A 191 -18.26 -76.20 43.07
C GLU A 191 -18.58 -76.35 44.58
N ALA A 192 -18.88 -75.26 45.30
CA ALA A 192 -19.08 -75.25 46.75
C ALA A 192 -20.56 -75.09 47.20
N LYS A 193 -21.54 -75.50 46.40
CA LYS A 193 -22.96 -75.56 46.78
C LYS A 193 -23.54 -76.96 46.73
#